data_AF-A0AAF3FDB6-F1
#
_entry.id   AF-A0AAF3FDB6-F1
#
_cell.length_a   1.000
_cell.length_b   1.000
_cell.length_c   1.000
_cell.angle_alpha   90.00
_cell.angle_beta   90.00
_cell.angle_gamma   90.00
#
_symmetry.space_group_name_H-M   'P 1'
#
loop_
_entity.id
_entity.type
_entity.pdbx_description
1 polymer ?
#
loop_
_entity_poly.entity_id
_entity_poly.type
_entity_poly.pdbx_seq_one_letter_code
_entity_poly.pdbx_strand_id
1 'polypeptide(L)'
;MPIPCSTEACTSAATIKRSKDGSAVCATCFTRRFEEDVHETISATNLFKRGEKVAIGASGGKDSTVLAYVMKVLNARHDYGLELILLSIDEGIKGYRDDSLKSVERNKIEYELPLTILSYKDLYGWSMDEIVARIGKKNNCTFCGVFRRQALDRGAYKLGATKLVTGHNADDIAETVLMNLLRGDVARLQRCTNICTGDDGGSLPRAKPLKYTFEKDIVMYARVNKLEYFYTECIYAPNSYRNFARDYIKKLERVRPRAILDIIYSGESIAVRKEVALPVLGRCSRCGYISSQKLCKACLLIEGLNTNQLDLGIKRKVTTETKTGCGKDKTGSSCGCSNEDKVQSIDF
;
A
#
# COMPACT_ATOMS: atom_id res chain seq x y z
N MET A 1 -1.32 5.11 -42.01
CA MET A 1 -2.63 5.75 -41.74
C MET A 1 -2.82 5.83 -40.23
N PRO A 2 -3.39 6.92 -39.68
CA PRO A 2 -3.67 7.00 -38.25
C PRO A 2 -4.66 5.90 -37.85
N ILE A 3 -4.38 5.19 -36.76
CA ILE A 3 -5.28 4.16 -36.23
C ILE A 3 -6.52 4.89 -35.67
N PRO A 4 -7.76 4.52 -36.06
CA PRO A 4 -8.96 5.16 -35.54
C PRO A 4 -9.18 4.82 -34.07
N CYS A 5 -9.84 5.71 -33.33
CA CYS A 5 -10.27 5.43 -31.96
C CYS A 5 -11.25 4.25 -31.95
N SER A 6 -11.00 3.27 -31.08
CA SER A 6 -11.85 2.09 -30.89
C SER A 6 -13.14 2.37 -30.12
N THR A 7 -13.34 3.58 -29.61
CA THR A 7 -14.58 3.94 -28.91
C THR A 7 -15.68 4.20 -29.93
N GLU A 8 -16.85 3.60 -29.71
CA GLU A 8 -18.03 3.80 -30.57
C GLU A 8 -18.34 5.29 -30.73
N ALA A 9 -18.72 5.69 -31.94
CA ALA A 9 -19.01 7.07 -32.33
C ALA A 9 -17.85 8.08 -32.19
N CYS A 10 -16.59 7.65 -31.95
CA CYS A 10 -15.43 8.54 -31.96
C CYS A 10 -14.70 8.50 -33.31
N THR A 11 -14.56 9.65 -33.97
CA THR A 11 -13.85 9.79 -35.26
C THR A 11 -12.39 10.23 -35.12
N SER A 12 -11.93 10.47 -33.89
CA SER A 12 -10.56 10.94 -33.62
C SER A 12 -9.52 9.84 -33.85
N ALA A 13 -8.28 10.24 -34.15
CA ALA A 13 -7.16 9.32 -34.19
C ALA A 13 -6.81 8.81 -32.79
N ALA A 14 -6.53 7.52 -32.67
CA ALA A 14 -6.03 6.92 -31.45
C ALA A 14 -4.60 7.39 -31.18
N THR A 15 -4.35 7.80 -29.94
CA THR A 15 -3.03 8.25 -29.47
C THR A 15 -2.51 7.42 -28.30
N ILE A 16 -3.38 6.63 -27.67
CA ILE A 16 -3.11 5.87 -26.46
C ILE A 16 -3.61 4.45 -26.64
N LYS A 17 -2.82 3.48 -26.19
CA LYS A 17 -3.25 2.08 -26.08
C LYS A 17 -3.54 1.78 -24.61
N ARG A 18 -4.77 1.37 -24.29
CA ARG A 18 -5.17 1.04 -22.91
C ARG A 18 -4.49 -0.24 -22.44
N SER A 19 -4.04 -0.26 -21.18
CA SER A 19 -3.37 -1.43 -20.60
C SER A 19 -4.35 -2.56 -20.27
N LYS A 20 -5.59 -2.21 -19.85
CA LYS A 20 -6.62 -3.17 -19.43
C LYS A 20 -7.10 -4.12 -20.53
N ASP A 21 -7.38 -3.60 -21.72
CA ASP A 21 -7.97 -4.37 -22.83
C ASP A 21 -7.19 -4.26 -24.16
N GLY A 22 -6.10 -3.49 -24.20
CA GLY A 22 -5.29 -3.30 -25.40
C GLY A 22 -5.92 -2.40 -26.47
N SER A 23 -7.08 -1.81 -26.19
CA SER A 23 -7.81 -0.97 -27.16
C SER A 23 -7.08 0.35 -27.43
N ALA A 24 -7.05 0.77 -28.69
CA ALA A 24 -6.44 2.02 -29.12
C ALA A 24 -7.49 3.14 -29.08
N VAL A 25 -7.25 4.21 -28.32
CA VAL A 25 -8.22 5.29 -28.06
C VAL A 25 -7.55 6.65 -28.17
N CYS A 26 -8.35 7.69 -28.45
CA CYS A 26 -7.89 9.07 -28.35
C CYS A 26 -7.80 9.52 -26.86
N ALA A 27 -7.17 10.67 -26.61
CA ALA A 27 -6.94 11.18 -25.27
C ALA A 27 -8.23 11.40 -24.45
N THR A 28 -9.28 11.95 -25.06
CA THR A 28 -10.56 12.22 -24.39
C THR A 28 -11.30 10.93 -24.04
N CYS A 29 -11.38 9.98 -24.99
CA CYS A 29 -11.96 8.67 -24.74
C CYS A 29 -11.17 7.87 -23.70
N PHE A 30 -9.85 8.01 -23.67
CA PHE A 30 -9.01 7.42 -22.63
C PHE A 30 -9.36 7.94 -21.23
N THR A 31 -9.39 9.27 -21.04
CA THR A 31 -9.74 9.91 -19.75
C THR A 31 -11.11 9.44 -19.27
N ARG A 32 -12.12 9.47 -20.15
CA ARG A 32 -13.47 9.05 -19.80
C ARG A 32 -13.54 7.57 -19.41
N ARG A 33 -12.97 6.67 -20.22
CA ARG A 33 -12.99 5.22 -19.92
C ARG A 33 -12.19 4.87 -18.67
N PHE A 34 -11.09 5.59 -18.41
CA PHE A 34 -10.31 5.43 -17.18
C PHE A 34 -11.15 5.78 -15.93
N GLU A 35 -11.86 6.90 -15.96
CA GLU A 35 -12.74 7.33 -14.87
C GLU A 35 -13.94 6.38 -14.70
N GLU A 36 -14.51 5.91 -15.81
CA GLU A 36 -15.58 4.90 -15.81
C GLU A 36 -15.12 3.58 -15.17
N ASP A 37 -13.92 3.07 -15.49
CA ASP A 37 -13.39 1.85 -14.84
C ASP A 37 -13.28 2.00 -13.31
N VAL A 38 -12.87 3.20 -12.84
CA VAL A 38 -12.78 3.50 -11.41
C VAL A 38 -14.17 3.63 -10.79
N HIS A 39 -15.11 4.28 -11.48
CA HIS A 39 -16.52 4.36 -11.06
C HIS A 39 -17.16 2.98 -10.94
N GLU A 40 -16.95 2.10 -11.92
CA GLU A 40 -17.41 0.71 -11.89
C GLU A 40 -16.84 -0.03 -10.69
N THR A 41 -15.54 0.13 -10.41
CA THR A 41 -14.89 -0.48 -9.23
C THR A 41 -15.53 0.00 -7.93
N ILE A 42 -15.77 1.31 -7.80
CA ILE A 42 -16.41 1.92 -6.63
C ILE A 42 -17.84 1.40 -6.45
N SER A 43 -18.62 1.40 -7.53
CA SER A 43 -20.05 1.06 -7.51
C SER A 43 -20.28 -0.43 -7.29
N ALA A 44 -19.55 -1.30 -8.01
CA ALA A 44 -19.68 -2.75 -7.90
C ALA A 44 -19.31 -3.27 -6.50
N THR A 45 -18.47 -2.53 -5.76
CA THR A 45 -18.04 -2.90 -4.41
C THR A 45 -18.78 -2.14 -3.30
N ASN A 46 -19.73 -1.27 -3.65
CA ASN A 46 -20.40 -0.35 -2.71
C ASN A 46 -19.39 0.35 -1.79
N LEU A 47 -18.29 0.84 -2.37
CA LEU A 47 -17.10 1.23 -1.61
C LEU A 47 -17.34 2.41 -0.67
N PHE A 48 -18.32 3.26 -0.97
CA PHE A 48 -18.67 4.45 -0.21
C PHE A 48 -20.16 4.53 0.07
N LYS A 49 -20.51 5.26 1.12
CA LYS A 49 -21.88 5.66 1.43
C LYS A 49 -21.98 7.18 1.38
N ARG A 50 -23.13 7.69 0.93
CA ARG A 50 -23.38 9.14 0.89
C ARG A 50 -23.22 9.74 2.29
N GLY A 51 -22.63 10.93 2.38
CA GLY A 51 -22.34 11.61 3.65
C GLY A 51 -21.10 11.12 4.38
N GLU A 52 -20.36 10.14 3.83
CA GLU A 52 -19.07 9.75 4.40
C GLU A 52 -18.00 10.84 4.23
N LYS A 53 -17.21 11.04 5.28
CA LYS A 53 -16.00 11.85 5.26
C LYS A 53 -14.81 10.98 4.90
N VAL A 54 -14.23 11.22 3.73
CA VAL A 54 -13.17 10.39 3.15
C VAL A 54 -11.84 11.14 3.16
N ALA A 55 -10.89 10.64 3.95
CA ALA A 55 -9.51 11.10 3.91
C ALA A 55 -8.78 10.46 2.72
N ILE A 56 -8.15 11.25 1.87
CA ILE A 56 -7.34 10.81 0.73
C ILE A 56 -5.87 10.92 1.12
N GLY A 57 -5.16 9.79 1.18
CA GLY A 57 -3.73 9.76 1.43
C GLY A 57 -2.94 10.42 0.30
N ALA A 58 -2.45 11.64 0.51
CA ALA A 58 -1.74 12.45 -0.48
C ALA A 58 -0.23 12.38 -0.25
N SER A 59 0.48 11.57 -1.04
CA SER A 59 1.94 11.53 -1.00
C SER A 59 2.58 12.57 -1.93
N GLY A 60 1.82 13.20 -2.82
CA GLY A 60 2.33 14.10 -3.86
C GLY A 60 2.89 13.36 -5.08
N GLY A 61 2.95 12.03 -5.04
CA GLY A 61 3.29 11.20 -6.20
C GLY A 61 2.10 10.96 -7.12
N LYS A 62 2.39 10.48 -8.33
CA LYS A 62 1.43 10.27 -9.43
C LYS A 62 0.14 9.57 -8.98
N ASP A 63 0.22 8.46 -8.25
CA ASP A 63 -0.95 7.63 -7.95
C ASP A 63 -1.89 8.33 -6.96
N SER A 64 -1.33 9.04 -5.98
CA SER A 64 -2.13 9.82 -5.02
C SER A 64 -2.75 11.07 -5.64
N THR A 65 -2.03 11.72 -6.56
CA THR A 65 -2.53 12.90 -7.30
C THR A 65 -3.68 12.49 -8.21
N VAL A 66 -3.50 11.43 -9.01
CA VAL A 66 -4.55 10.88 -9.88
C VAL A 66 -5.75 10.42 -9.07
N LEU A 67 -5.53 9.71 -7.94
CA LEU A 67 -6.63 9.32 -7.05
C LEU A 67 -7.42 10.53 -6.55
N ALA A 68 -6.75 11.58 -6.06
CA ALA A 68 -7.44 12.77 -5.56
C ALA A 68 -8.28 13.45 -6.65
N TYR A 69 -7.70 13.61 -7.85
CA TYR A 69 -8.39 14.20 -8.99
C TYR A 69 -9.60 13.38 -9.43
N VAL A 70 -9.42 12.06 -9.63
CA VAL A 70 -10.50 11.15 -10.07
C VAL A 70 -11.62 11.09 -9.02
N MET A 71 -11.28 11.04 -7.73
CA MET A 71 -12.28 11.08 -6.67
C MET A 71 -13.08 12.39 -6.69
N LYS A 72 -12.45 13.55 -6.92
CA LYS A 72 -13.14 14.83 -7.11
C LYS A 72 -14.10 14.77 -8.30
N VAL A 73 -13.58 14.36 -9.46
CA VAL A 73 -14.35 14.30 -10.72
C VAL A 73 -15.56 13.36 -10.59
N LEU A 74 -15.36 12.16 -10.05
CA LEU A 74 -16.43 11.17 -9.90
C LEU A 74 -17.44 11.58 -8.82
N ASN A 75 -16.99 12.18 -7.71
CA ASN A 75 -17.89 12.68 -6.67
C ASN A 75 -18.86 13.73 -7.22
N ALA A 76 -18.37 14.63 -8.08
CA ALA A 76 -19.20 15.63 -8.75
C ALA A 76 -20.08 15.04 -9.86
N ARG A 77 -19.51 14.19 -10.73
CA ARG A 77 -20.21 13.62 -11.89
C ARG A 77 -21.35 12.68 -11.50
N HIS A 78 -21.16 11.86 -10.47
CA HIS A 78 -22.10 10.82 -10.06
C HIS A 78 -22.84 11.16 -8.76
N ASP A 79 -22.66 12.37 -8.22
CA ASP A 79 -23.24 12.82 -6.95
C ASP A 79 -23.08 11.78 -5.83
N TYR A 80 -21.84 11.34 -5.55
CA TYR A 80 -21.61 10.41 -4.43
C TYR A 80 -21.92 11.08 -3.08
N GLY A 81 -21.85 12.41 -3.00
CA GLY A 81 -22.08 13.17 -1.78
C GLY A 81 -21.04 12.90 -0.69
N LEU A 82 -19.78 12.73 -1.08
CA LEU A 82 -18.65 12.52 -0.17
C LEU A 82 -18.02 13.85 0.24
N GLU A 83 -17.62 13.95 1.50
CA GLU A 83 -16.75 15.03 1.97
C GLU A 83 -15.29 14.58 1.82
N LEU A 84 -14.60 15.09 0.80
CA LEU A 84 -13.24 14.70 0.45
C LEU A 84 -12.22 15.62 1.13
N ILE A 85 -11.23 15.04 1.82
CA ILE A 85 -10.15 15.78 2.49
C ILE A 85 -8.81 15.14 2.16
N LEU A 86 -7.80 15.95 1.83
CA LEU A 86 -6.43 15.48 1.62
C LEU A 86 -5.71 15.32 2.98
N LEU A 87 -5.05 14.18 3.16
CA LEU A 87 -4.21 13.88 4.32
C LEU A 87 -2.81 13.50 3.86
N SER A 88 -1.83 14.32 4.21
CA SER A 88 -0.42 14.15 3.84
C SER A 88 0.43 13.93 5.08
N ILE A 89 1.43 13.06 4.97
CA ILE A 89 2.36 12.76 6.07
C ILE A 89 3.76 13.22 5.69
N ASP A 90 4.34 14.13 6.46
CA ASP A 90 5.74 14.55 6.31
C ASP A 90 6.64 13.58 7.10
N GLU A 91 7.37 12.74 6.38
CA GLU A 91 8.34 11.82 6.97
C GLU A 91 9.64 12.51 7.43
N GLY A 92 9.89 13.76 7.03
CA GLY A 92 11.11 14.50 7.33
C GLY A 92 12.34 13.95 6.60
N ILE A 93 12.21 13.71 5.29
CA ILE A 93 13.30 13.31 4.39
C ILE A 93 13.73 14.53 3.57
N LYS A 94 14.91 15.09 3.88
CA LYS A 94 15.42 16.30 3.23
C LYS A 94 15.63 16.11 1.73
N GLY A 95 15.27 17.12 0.94
CA GLY A 95 15.46 17.11 -0.52
C GLY A 95 14.54 16.15 -1.28
N TYR A 96 13.66 15.44 -0.57
CA TYR A 96 12.60 14.62 -1.16
C TYR A 96 11.23 15.17 -0.77
N ARG A 97 11.00 15.36 0.53
CA ARG A 97 9.66 15.70 1.02
C ARG A 97 9.30 17.17 0.84
N ASP A 98 10.29 18.05 0.84
CA ASP A 98 10.10 19.50 0.64
C ASP A 98 9.37 19.80 -0.69
N ASP A 99 9.82 19.21 -1.78
CA ASP A 99 9.22 19.42 -3.11
C ASP A 99 7.92 18.65 -3.30
N SER A 100 7.83 17.49 -2.67
CA SER A 100 6.62 16.67 -2.65
C SER A 100 5.46 17.37 -1.91
N LEU A 101 5.73 18.05 -0.79
CA LEU A 101 4.72 18.84 -0.06
C LEU A 101 4.25 20.05 -0.88
N LYS A 102 5.15 20.71 -1.64
CA LYS A 102 4.75 21.77 -2.58
C LYS A 102 3.78 21.26 -3.66
N SER A 103 3.93 20.02 -4.11
CA SER A 103 2.96 19.42 -5.05
C SER A 103 1.62 19.16 -4.36
N VAL A 104 1.62 18.68 -3.11
CA VAL A 104 0.37 18.45 -2.37
C VAL A 104 -0.37 19.77 -2.07
N GLU A 105 0.34 20.85 -1.73
CA GLU A 105 -0.27 22.18 -1.55
C GLU A 105 -0.84 22.75 -2.85
N ARG A 106 -0.21 22.49 -4.00
CA ARG A 106 -0.79 22.82 -5.31
C ARG A 106 -2.08 22.04 -5.56
N ASN A 107 -2.07 20.73 -5.31
CA ASN A 107 -3.27 19.89 -5.46
C ASN A 107 -4.43 20.39 -4.59
N LYS A 108 -4.16 20.86 -3.37
CA LYS A 108 -5.18 21.47 -2.49
C LYS A 108 -5.87 22.66 -3.17
N ILE A 109 -5.08 23.55 -3.78
CA ILE A 109 -5.59 24.75 -4.45
C ILE A 109 -6.36 24.36 -5.72
N GLU A 110 -5.76 23.54 -6.59
CA GLU A 110 -6.34 23.15 -7.88
C GLU A 110 -7.60 22.30 -7.71
N TYR A 111 -7.61 21.41 -6.71
CA TYR A 111 -8.73 20.51 -6.46
C TYR A 111 -9.74 21.09 -5.48
N GLU A 112 -9.44 22.22 -4.84
CA GLU A 112 -10.29 22.87 -3.83
C GLU A 112 -10.67 21.90 -2.69
N LEU A 113 -9.72 21.04 -2.32
CA LEU A 113 -9.90 20.05 -1.25
C LEU A 113 -9.13 20.49 -0.01
N PRO A 114 -9.73 20.47 1.19
CA PRO A 114 -9.01 20.77 2.43
C PRO A 114 -7.81 19.84 2.59
N LEU A 115 -6.70 20.36 3.10
CA LEU A 115 -5.47 19.60 3.31
C LEU A 115 -5.05 19.66 4.77
N THR A 116 -4.69 18.50 5.32
CA THR A 116 -4.02 18.38 6.62
C THR A 116 -2.69 17.66 6.44
N ILE A 117 -1.64 18.26 7.00
CA ILE A 117 -0.29 17.69 7.01
C ILE A 117 0.04 17.31 8.46
N LEU A 118 0.55 16.10 8.67
CA LEU A 118 1.12 15.65 9.94
C LEU A 118 2.57 15.24 9.73
N SER A 119 3.47 15.55 10.67
CA SER A 119 4.87 15.16 10.57
C SER A 119 5.22 13.98 11.48
N TYR A 120 6.21 13.18 11.08
CA TYR A 120 6.77 12.16 11.98
C TYR A 120 7.42 12.79 13.21
N LYS A 121 8.02 13.98 13.05
CA LYS A 121 8.66 14.70 14.15
C LYS A 121 7.65 15.00 15.26
N ASP A 122 6.46 15.48 14.91
CA ASP A 122 5.41 15.79 15.88
C ASP A 122 4.76 14.52 16.46
N LEU A 123 4.55 13.50 15.62
CA LEU A 123 3.83 12.29 16.04
C LEU A 123 4.65 11.31 16.87
N TYR A 124 5.97 11.29 16.65
CA TYR A 124 6.87 10.26 17.16
C TYR A 124 8.16 10.82 17.80
N GLY A 125 8.47 12.11 17.63
CA GLY A 125 9.72 12.73 18.09
C GLY A 125 10.91 12.51 17.14
N TRP A 126 10.71 11.79 16.05
CA TRP A 126 11.75 11.32 15.13
C TRP A 126 11.39 11.64 13.68
N SER A 127 12.31 12.19 12.90
CA SER A 127 12.22 12.20 11.43
C SER A 127 12.82 10.94 10.83
N MET A 128 12.52 10.65 9.56
CA MET A 128 13.16 9.54 8.85
C MET A 128 14.68 9.72 8.70
N ASP A 129 15.15 10.94 8.48
CA ASP A 129 16.59 11.22 8.41
C ASP A 129 17.28 10.91 9.75
N GLU A 130 16.68 11.29 10.88
CA GLU A 130 17.18 10.98 12.22
C GLU A 130 17.17 9.46 12.50
N ILE A 131 16.12 8.76 12.07
CA ILE A 131 16.01 7.30 12.19
C ILE A 131 17.13 6.63 11.39
N VAL A 132 17.31 7.01 10.11
CA VAL A 132 18.34 6.42 9.25
C VAL A 132 19.75 6.73 9.77
N ALA A 133 19.98 7.93 10.33
CA ALA A 133 21.25 8.25 10.97
C ALA A 133 21.55 7.32 12.15
N ARG A 134 20.53 6.85 12.86
CA ARG A 134 20.67 5.98 14.03
C ARG A 134 20.73 4.49 13.72
N ILE A 135 19.93 4.00 12.78
CA ILE A 135 19.82 2.55 12.46
C ILE A 135 20.62 2.14 11.21
N GLY A 136 21.09 3.11 10.43
CA GLY A 136 21.64 2.88 9.11
C GLY A 136 20.56 2.69 8.03
N LYS A 137 20.99 2.25 6.84
CA LYS A 137 20.10 2.08 5.67
C LYS A 137 19.32 0.76 5.65
N LYS A 138 19.72 -0.22 6.46
CA LYS A 138 18.99 -1.49 6.56
C LYS A 138 17.69 -1.27 7.34
N ASN A 139 16.60 -1.90 6.92
CA ASN A 139 15.30 -1.87 7.59
C ASN A 139 14.61 -0.49 7.72
N ASN A 140 15.16 0.59 7.15
CA ASN A 140 14.54 1.93 7.24
C ASN A 140 13.11 1.98 6.69
N CYS A 141 12.82 1.25 5.61
CA CYS A 141 11.49 1.14 5.01
C CYS A 141 10.50 0.41 5.94
N THR A 142 10.98 -0.42 6.87
CA THR A 142 10.15 -1.03 7.91
C THR A 142 9.67 0.01 8.90
N PHE A 143 10.56 0.89 9.39
CA PHE A 143 10.18 2.02 10.26
C PHE A 143 9.21 2.94 9.54
N CYS A 144 9.60 3.41 8.35
CA CYS A 144 8.77 4.31 7.55
C CYS A 144 7.39 3.72 7.27
N GLY A 145 7.30 2.47 6.82
CA GLY A 145 6.02 1.84 6.49
C GLY A 145 5.12 1.58 7.70
N VAL A 146 5.68 1.37 8.90
CA VAL A 146 4.91 1.22 10.14
C VAL A 146 4.40 2.58 10.62
N PHE A 147 5.28 3.59 10.65
CA PHE A 147 4.94 4.94 11.07
C PHE A 147 3.98 5.63 10.11
N ARG A 148 4.12 5.44 8.79
CA ARG A 148 3.20 6.00 7.79
C ARG A 148 1.79 5.50 7.97
N ARG A 149 1.64 4.19 8.15
CA ARG A 149 0.32 3.57 8.37
C ARG A 149 -0.33 4.13 9.62
N GLN A 150 0.38 4.11 10.75
CA GLN A 150 -0.17 4.65 11.99
C GLN A 150 -0.46 6.16 11.88
N ALA A 151 0.40 6.95 11.24
CA ALA A 151 0.23 8.39 11.06
C ALA A 151 -1.02 8.72 10.23
N LEU A 152 -1.26 7.98 9.16
CA LEU A 152 -2.48 8.09 8.37
C LEU A 152 -3.74 7.75 9.19
N ASP A 153 -3.69 6.71 10.03
CA ASP A 153 -4.82 6.42 10.93
C ASP A 153 -5.04 7.58 11.91
N ARG A 154 -3.98 8.08 12.57
CA ARG A 154 -4.06 9.20 13.51
C ARG A 154 -4.67 10.44 12.85
N GLY A 155 -4.21 10.76 11.64
CA GLY A 155 -4.71 11.91 10.88
C GLY A 155 -6.15 11.76 10.46
N ALA A 156 -6.54 10.60 9.97
CA ALA A 156 -7.93 10.36 9.59
C ALA A 156 -8.88 10.42 10.81
N TYR A 157 -8.50 9.86 11.96
CA TYR A 157 -9.28 10.02 13.20
C TYR A 157 -9.36 11.49 13.65
N LYS A 158 -8.27 12.25 13.57
CA LYS A 158 -8.25 13.69 13.91
C LYS A 158 -9.21 14.50 13.03
N LEU A 159 -9.39 14.09 11.78
CA LEU A 159 -10.31 14.73 10.83
C LEU A 159 -11.77 14.27 10.98
N GLY A 160 -12.03 13.26 11.81
CA GLY A 160 -13.34 12.62 11.89
C GLY A 160 -13.70 11.84 10.61
N ALA A 161 -12.70 11.41 9.84
CA ALA A 161 -12.93 10.65 8.62
C ALA A 161 -13.45 9.25 8.95
N THR A 162 -14.46 8.80 8.22
CA THR A 162 -15.04 7.46 8.34
C THR A 162 -14.31 6.46 7.46
N LYS A 163 -13.54 6.92 6.48
CA LYS A 163 -12.80 6.08 5.54
C LYS A 163 -11.52 6.75 5.07
N LEU A 164 -10.47 5.96 4.86
CA LEU A 164 -9.20 6.38 4.27
C LEU A 164 -9.02 5.73 2.91
N VAL A 165 -8.78 6.53 1.86
CA VAL A 165 -8.46 6.01 0.52
C VAL A 165 -6.99 6.22 0.21
N THR A 166 -6.39 5.27 -0.50
CA THR A 166 -4.96 5.33 -0.88
C THR A 166 -4.78 4.97 -2.34
N GLY A 167 -3.79 5.56 -2.99
CA GLY A 167 -3.51 5.38 -4.42
C GLY A 167 -2.87 4.05 -4.80
N HIS A 168 -3.13 2.96 -4.06
CA HIS A 168 -2.59 1.65 -4.43
C HIS A 168 -3.27 1.17 -5.71
N ASN A 169 -2.45 0.90 -6.73
CA ASN A 169 -2.88 0.51 -8.08
C ASN A 169 -2.78 -1.01 -8.29
N ALA A 170 -3.14 -1.50 -9.48
CA ALA A 170 -3.12 -2.93 -9.80
C ALA A 170 -1.72 -3.55 -9.65
N ASP A 171 -0.68 -2.85 -10.09
CA ASP A 171 0.71 -3.28 -9.97
C ASP A 171 1.11 -3.45 -8.49
N ASP A 172 0.77 -2.49 -7.61
CA ASP A 172 1.04 -2.57 -6.16
C ASP A 172 0.38 -3.80 -5.50
N ILE A 173 -0.85 -4.13 -5.93
CA ILE A 173 -1.59 -5.28 -5.41
C ILE A 173 -0.98 -6.58 -5.91
N ALA A 174 -0.63 -6.67 -7.20
CA ALA A 174 0.06 -7.83 -7.75
C ALA A 174 1.43 -8.06 -7.09
N GLU A 175 2.21 -6.99 -6.87
CA GLU A 175 3.47 -7.02 -6.11
C GLU A 175 3.24 -7.59 -4.70
N THR A 176 2.19 -7.12 -4.02
CA THR A 176 1.87 -7.56 -2.66
C THR A 176 1.42 -9.02 -2.61
N VAL A 177 0.62 -9.48 -3.58
CA VAL A 177 0.21 -10.89 -3.72
C VAL A 177 1.45 -11.77 -3.89
N LEU A 178 2.32 -11.45 -4.86
CA LEU A 178 3.54 -12.21 -5.13
C LEU A 178 4.46 -12.26 -3.90
N MET A 179 4.69 -11.12 -3.25
CA MET A 179 5.55 -11.06 -2.06
C MET A 179 5.01 -11.89 -0.90
N ASN A 180 3.68 -11.91 -0.68
CA ASN A 180 3.09 -12.70 0.41
C ASN A 180 3.07 -14.20 0.07
N LEU A 181 2.87 -14.56 -1.19
CA LEU A 181 2.97 -15.92 -1.69
C LEU A 181 4.37 -16.49 -1.45
N LEU A 182 5.42 -15.76 -1.88
CA LEU A 182 6.82 -16.19 -1.72
C LEU A 182 7.24 -16.33 -0.25
N ARG A 183 6.63 -15.55 0.66
CA ARG A 183 6.88 -15.62 2.11
C ARG A 183 6.07 -16.70 2.82
N GLY A 184 5.11 -17.34 2.15
CA GLY A 184 4.15 -18.22 2.80
C GLY A 184 3.29 -17.50 3.86
N ASP A 185 3.09 -16.19 3.74
CA ASP A 185 2.31 -15.40 4.71
C ASP A 185 0.82 -15.47 4.36
N VAL A 186 0.23 -16.63 4.64
CA VAL A 186 -1.13 -16.98 4.22
C VAL A 186 -2.19 -16.02 4.78
N ALA A 187 -2.04 -15.59 6.04
CA ALA A 187 -2.96 -14.65 6.69
C ALA A 187 -2.95 -13.24 6.05
N ARG A 188 -1.82 -12.82 5.47
CA ARG A 188 -1.75 -11.57 4.68
C ARG A 188 -2.26 -11.77 3.26
N LEU A 189 -1.99 -12.93 2.66
CA LEU A 189 -2.48 -13.27 1.34
C LEU A 189 -4.02 -13.21 1.27
N GLN A 190 -4.71 -13.73 2.29
CA GLN A 190 -6.18 -13.68 2.39
C GLN A 190 -6.79 -12.27 2.39
N ARG A 191 -6.02 -11.25 2.78
CA ARG A 191 -6.54 -9.88 2.97
C ARG A 191 -5.92 -8.86 2.03
N CYS A 192 -4.80 -9.18 1.36
CA CYS A 192 -4.07 -8.19 0.57
C CYS A 192 -4.84 -7.74 -0.67
N THR A 193 -5.69 -8.61 -1.21
CA THR A 193 -6.58 -8.34 -2.35
C THR A 193 -7.89 -7.66 -1.94
N ASN A 194 -8.21 -7.51 -0.66
CA ASN A 194 -9.44 -6.83 -0.27
C ASN A 194 -9.45 -5.38 -0.78
N ILE A 195 -10.57 -4.99 -1.40
CA ILE A 195 -10.81 -3.62 -1.89
C ILE A 195 -10.89 -2.62 -0.73
N CYS A 196 -11.51 -3.07 0.36
CA CYS A 196 -11.61 -2.37 1.62
C CYS A 196 -11.11 -3.28 2.75
N THR A 197 -10.19 -2.79 3.57
CA THR A 197 -9.72 -3.49 4.78
C THR A 197 -10.15 -2.74 6.03
N GLY A 198 -10.57 -3.44 7.08
CA GLY A 198 -10.91 -2.82 8.37
C GLY A 198 -12.38 -2.43 8.54
N ASP A 199 -13.26 -2.90 7.66
CA ASP A 199 -14.71 -2.67 7.69
C ASP A 199 -15.45 -3.51 8.75
N ASP A 200 -14.71 -4.31 9.53
CA ASP A 200 -15.20 -5.19 10.59
C ASP A 200 -15.42 -4.48 11.94
N GLY A 201 -15.49 -3.15 11.94
CA GLY A 201 -15.77 -2.32 13.13
C GLY A 201 -14.60 -2.17 14.11
N GLY A 202 -13.48 -2.86 13.87
CA GLY A 202 -12.29 -2.80 14.74
C GLY A 202 -11.30 -1.70 14.36
N SER A 203 -11.37 -1.16 13.14
CA SER A 203 -10.39 -0.20 12.61
C SER A 203 -10.98 0.79 11.62
N LEU A 204 -10.23 1.85 11.30
CA LEU A 204 -10.61 2.76 10.23
C LEU A 204 -10.58 2.02 8.89
N PRO A 205 -11.69 1.93 8.15
CA PRO A 205 -11.73 1.29 6.85
C PRO A 205 -10.78 1.96 5.85
N ARG A 206 -10.00 1.15 5.15
CA ARG A 206 -9.04 1.58 4.12
C ARG A 206 -9.43 1.04 2.76
N ALA A 207 -9.77 1.94 1.85
CA ALA A 207 -10.25 1.62 0.51
C ALA A 207 -9.20 1.93 -0.57
N LYS A 208 -9.27 1.19 -1.68
CA LYS A 208 -8.32 1.28 -2.80
C LYS A 208 -9.07 1.43 -4.14
N PRO A 209 -9.56 2.62 -4.49
CA PRO A 209 -10.35 2.81 -5.72
C PRO A 209 -9.60 2.42 -7.00
N LEU A 210 -8.26 2.54 -7.02
CA LEU A 210 -7.40 2.22 -8.17
C LEU A 210 -6.97 0.74 -8.22
N LYS A 211 -7.57 -0.16 -7.42
CA LYS A 211 -7.14 -1.57 -7.28
C LYS A 211 -6.98 -2.31 -8.61
N TYR A 212 -7.82 -2.03 -9.61
CA TYR A 212 -7.78 -2.69 -10.92
C TYR A 212 -7.23 -1.78 -12.04
N THR A 213 -6.65 -0.65 -11.68
CA THR A 213 -6.08 0.33 -12.60
C THR A 213 -4.58 0.13 -12.72
N PHE A 214 -4.07 0.03 -13.94
CA PHE A 214 -2.63 -0.17 -14.19
C PHE A 214 -1.82 1.10 -13.92
N GLU A 215 -0.59 0.95 -13.40
CA GLU A 215 0.33 2.06 -13.16
C GLU A 215 0.60 2.88 -14.44
N LYS A 216 0.75 2.21 -15.59
CA LYS A 216 0.96 2.88 -16.89
C LYS A 216 -0.21 3.76 -17.29
N ASP A 217 -1.43 3.29 -17.05
CA ASP A 217 -2.64 4.06 -17.36
C ASP A 217 -2.77 5.25 -16.40
N ILE A 218 -2.37 5.10 -15.13
CA ILE A 218 -2.30 6.22 -14.16
C ILE A 218 -1.31 7.29 -14.64
N VAL A 219 -0.11 6.90 -15.07
CA VAL A 219 0.89 7.83 -15.64
C VAL A 219 0.32 8.53 -16.87
N MET A 220 -0.32 7.78 -17.77
CA MET A 220 -0.90 8.35 -18.98
C MET A 220 -2.05 9.31 -18.65
N TYR A 221 -2.89 8.98 -17.68
CA TYR A 221 -3.99 9.82 -17.21
C TYR A 221 -3.48 11.14 -16.63
N ALA A 222 -2.46 11.09 -15.78
CA ALA A 222 -1.81 12.29 -15.25
C ALA A 222 -1.26 13.17 -16.37
N ARG A 223 -0.60 12.58 -17.37
CA ARG A 223 -0.04 13.31 -18.52
C ARG A 223 -1.12 13.95 -19.40
N VAL A 224 -2.18 13.22 -19.74
CA VAL A 224 -3.26 13.70 -20.61
C VAL A 224 -4.03 14.83 -19.96
N ASN A 225 -4.30 14.71 -18.66
CA ASN A 225 -5.01 15.74 -17.89
C ASN A 225 -4.07 16.81 -17.31
N LYS A 226 -2.78 16.79 -17.68
CA LYS A 226 -1.74 17.75 -17.26
C LYS A 226 -1.65 17.92 -15.73
N LEU A 227 -1.85 16.85 -14.99
CA LEU A 227 -1.78 16.87 -13.53
C LEU A 227 -0.33 17.01 -13.09
N GLU A 228 -0.05 18.00 -12.24
CA GLU A 228 1.27 18.20 -11.66
C GLU A 228 1.49 17.22 -10.50
N TYR A 229 2.57 16.45 -10.57
CA TYR A 229 2.95 15.55 -9.48
C TYR A 229 4.47 15.51 -9.31
N PHE A 230 4.90 15.10 -8.13
CA PHE A 230 6.29 14.89 -7.80
C PHE A 230 6.79 13.53 -8.32
N TYR A 231 7.85 13.54 -9.14
CA TYR A 231 8.35 12.35 -9.85
C TYR A 231 9.57 11.69 -9.20
N THR A 232 10.27 12.40 -8.30
CA THR A 232 11.50 11.87 -7.70
C THR A 232 11.17 10.68 -6.81
N GLU A 233 11.99 9.62 -6.88
CA GLU A 233 11.89 8.49 -5.98
C GLU A 233 12.56 8.77 -4.62
N CYS A 234 12.09 8.10 -3.57
CA CYS A 234 12.67 8.26 -2.24
C CYS A 234 14.10 7.70 -2.22
N ILE A 235 15.05 8.48 -1.69
CA ILE A 235 16.48 8.12 -1.58
C ILE A 235 16.75 6.82 -0.78
N TYR A 236 15.78 6.40 0.03
CA TYR A 236 15.86 5.18 0.84
C TYR A 236 15.13 3.97 0.23
N ALA A 237 14.34 4.17 -0.83
CA ALA A 237 13.56 3.11 -1.49
C ALA A 237 14.35 2.07 -2.32
N PRO A 238 15.52 2.36 -2.93
CA PRO A 238 16.19 1.42 -3.84
C PRO A 238 16.48 0.05 -3.24
N ASN A 239 16.74 -0.02 -1.94
CA ASN A 239 17.09 -1.27 -1.24
C ASN A 239 15.86 -2.10 -0.82
N SER A 240 14.66 -1.78 -1.30
CA SER A 240 13.44 -2.50 -0.89
C SER A 240 13.26 -3.81 -1.65
N TYR A 241 12.91 -4.89 -0.94
CA TYR A 241 12.58 -6.19 -1.56
C TYR A 241 11.46 -6.08 -2.62
N ARG A 242 10.55 -5.11 -2.45
CA ARG A 242 9.44 -4.87 -3.37
C ARG A 242 9.92 -4.56 -4.79
N ASN A 243 11.11 -3.97 -4.96
CA ASN A 243 11.66 -3.68 -6.28
C ASN A 243 11.91 -4.97 -7.10
N PHE A 244 12.33 -6.06 -6.45
CA PHE A 244 12.47 -7.36 -7.13
C PHE A 244 11.12 -7.91 -7.63
N ALA A 245 10.07 -7.81 -6.81
CA ALA A 245 8.73 -8.23 -7.20
C ALA A 245 8.20 -7.39 -8.38
N ARG A 246 8.42 -6.07 -8.33
CA ARG A 246 8.06 -5.14 -9.42
C ARG A 246 8.74 -5.50 -10.73
N ASP A 247 10.07 -5.70 -10.70
CA ASP A 247 10.83 -6.04 -11.90
C ASP A 247 10.41 -7.39 -12.50
N TYR A 248 10.09 -8.36 -11.65
CA TYR A 248 9.60 -9.65 -12.09
C TYR A 248 8.22 -9.55 -12.74
N ILE A 249 7.28 -8.82 -12.12
CA ILE A 249 5.93 -8.60 -12.67
C ILE A 249 6.01 -7.86 -14.01
N LYS A 250 6.87 -6.85 -14.13
CA LYS A 250 7.11 -6.14 -15.40
C LYS A 250 7.62 -7.07 -16.50
N LYS A 251 8.45 -8.07 -16.16
CA LYS A 251 8.89 -9.10 -17.13
C LYS A 251 7.73 -10.02 -17.53
N LEU A 252 6.88 -10.43 -16.58
CA LEU A 252 5.69 -11.24 -16.87
C LEU A 252 4.69 -10.51 -17.76
N GLU A 253 4.43 -9.23 -17.47
CA GLU A 253 3.50 -8.40 -18.23
C GLU A 253 3.91 -8.26 -19.71
N ARG A 254 5.21 -8.22 -20.01
CA ARG A 254 5.73 -8.20 -21.40
C ARG A 254 5.38 -9.48 -22.17
N VAL A 255 5.34 -10.62 -21.50
CA VAL A 255 4.98 -11.91 -22.10
C VAL A 255 3.45 -12.05 -22.18
N ARG A 256 2.75 -11.64 -21.13
CA ARG A 256 1.29 -11.71 -21.02
C ARG A 256 0.75 -10.39 -20.46
N PRO A 257 0.15 -9.53 -21.29
CA PRO A 257 -0.35 -8.22 -20.84
C PRO A 257 -1.35 -8.28 -19.67
N ARG A 258 -2.10 -9.38 -19.56
CA ARG A 258 -3.06 -9.59 -18.46
C ARG A 258 -2.43 -10.07 -17.15
N ALA A 259 -1.12 -10.31 -17.09
CA ALA A 259 -0.45 -10.93 -15.94
C ALA A 259 -0.74 -10.23 -14.60
N ILE A 260 -0.77 -8.89 -14.58
CA ILE A 260 -1.07 -8.11 -13.35
C ILE A 260 -2.46 -8.44 -12.81
N LEU A 261 -3.50 -8.34 -13.65
CA LEU A 261 -4.87 -8.66 -13.24
C LEU A 261 -5.05 -10.14 -12.93
N ASP A 262 -4.39 -11.03 -13.68
CA ASP A 262 -4.45 -12.47 -13.45
C ASP A 262 -3.82 -12.86 -12.09
N ILE A 263 -2.75 -12.16 -11.67
CA ILE A 263 -2.15 -12.33 -10.32
C ILE A 263 -3.12 -11.85 -9.24
N ILE A 264 -3.78 -10.71 -9.44
CA ILE A 264 -4.79 -10.21 -8.49
C ILE A 264 -5.94 -11.22 -8.36
N TYR A 265 -6.49 -11.66 -9.51
CA TYR A 265 -7.56 -12.66 -9.55
C TYR A 265 -7.14 -13.98 -8.90
N SER A 266 -5.89 -14.41 -9.10
CA SER A 266 -5.33 -15.57 -8.41
C SER A 266 -5.31 -15.35 -6.90
N GLY A 267 -4.86 -14.18 -6.43
CA GLY A 267 -4.91 -13.81 -5.01
C GLY A 267 -6.32 -13.76 -4.42
N GLU A 268 -7.33 -13.37 -5.20
CA GLU A 268 -8.75 -13.38 -4.80
C GLU A 268 -9.35 -14.79 -4.78
N SER A 269 -8.88 -15.67 -5.68
CA SER A 269 -9.41 -17.02 -5.85
C SER A 269 -8.72 -18.06 -4.97
N ILE A 270 -7.55 -17.75 -4.40
CA ILE A 270 -6.81 -18.65 -3.53
C ILE A 270 -7.63 -18.94 -2.26
N ALA A 271 -8.12 -20.18 -2.17
CA ALA A 271 -8.71 -20.72 -0.95
C ALA A 271 -7.61 -21.08 0.04
N VAL A 272 -7.80 -20.68 1.29
CA VAL A 272 -6.89 -20.96 2.38
C VAL A 272 -7.52 -21.96 3.34
N ARG A 273 -6.67 -22.85 3.89
CA ARG A 273 -7.04 -23.85 4.91
C ARG A 273 -7.72 -23.16 6.11
N LYS A 274 -8.82 -23.74 6.61
CA LYS A 274 -9.66 -23.12 7.67
C LYS A 274 -8.91 -22.94 8.99
N GLU A 275 -7.85 -23.71 9.20
CA GLU A 275 -7.05 -23.75 10.42
C GLU A 275 -6.08 -22.55 10.53
N VAL A 276 -5.99 -21.71 9.48
CA VAL A 276 -5.16 -20.50 9.53
C VAL A 276 -5.86 -19.43 10.36
N ALA A 277 -5.49 -19.35 11.64
CA ALA A 277 -5.99 -18.34 12.55
C ALA A 277 -5.56 -16.93 12.10
N LEU A 278 -6.54 -16.06 11.87
CA LEU A 278 -6.26 -14.63 11.72
C LEU A 278 -5.85 -14.05 13.07
N PRO A 279 -4.89 -13.09 13.11
CA PRO A 279 -4.51 -12.45 14.35
C PRO A 279 -5.71 -11.72 14.98
N VAL A 280 -5.98 -11.99 16.26
CA VAL A 280 -7.00 -11.27 17.02
C VAL A 280 -6.57 -9.82 17.17
N LEU A 281 -7.42 -8.88 16.78
CA LEU A 281 -7.18 -7.45 16.93
C LEU A 281 -7.62 -6.99 18.32
N GLY A 282 -6.72 -6.29 19.00
CA GLY A 282 -6.97 -5.59 20.26
C GLY A 282 -6.46 -4.16 20.20
N ARG A 283 -6.31 -3.53 21.37
CA ARG A 283 -5.75 -2.18 21.51
C ARG A 283 -4.39 -2.22 22.17
N CYS A 284 -3.45 -1.45 21.64
CA CYS A 284 -2.12 -1.26 22.22
C CYS A 284 -2.25 -0.64 23.61
N SER A 285 -1.61 -1.22 24.62
CA SER A 285 -1.67 -0.72 25.99
C SER A 285 -0.97 0.62 26.19
N ARG A 286 -0.12 1.06 25.25
CA ARG A 286 0.62 2.33 25.33
C ARG A 286 -0.06 3.48 24.59
N CYS A 287 -0.56 3.23 23.38
CA CYS A 287 -1.12 4.29 22.52
C CYS A 287 -2.61 4.10 22.19
N GLY A 288 -3.25 3.02 22.62
CA GLY A 288 -4.67 2.75 22.35
C GLY A 288 -4.99 2.30 20.92
N TYR A 289 -4.07 2.47 19.96
CA TYR A 289 -4.27 2.06 18.56
C TYR A 289 -4.31 0.54 18.37
N ILE A 290 -4.93 0.11 17.27
CA ILE A 290 -5.13 -1.29 16.94
C ILE A 290 -3.81 -2.04 16.89
N SER A 291 -3.80 -3.22 17.52
CA SER A 291 -2.65 -4.10 17.54
C SER A 291 -3.09 -5.54 17.73
N SER A 292 -2.36 -6.48 17.11
CA SER A 292 -2.48 -7.91 17.39
C SER A 292 -1.59 -8.37 18.55
N GLN A 293 -0.96 -7.44 19.26
CA GLN A 293 -0.07 -7.68 20.40
C GLN A 293 -0.36 -6.65 21.50
N LYS A 294 0.15 -6.88 22.72
CA LYS A 294 0.01 -5.93 23.83
C LYS A 294 0.55 -4.55 23.49
N LEU A 295 1.71 -4.49 22.82
CA LEU A 295 2.29 -3.26 22.29
C LEU A 295 2.29 -3.29 20.77
N CYS A 296 1.86 -2.20 20.13
CA CYS A 296 1.91 -2.09 18.69
C CYS A 296 3.34 -1.96 18.18
N LYS A 297 3.55 -2.36 16.93
CA LYS A 297 4.86 -2.32 16.28
C LYS A 297 5.48 -0.91 16.31
N ALA A 298 4.68 0.14 16.15
CA ALA A 298 5.17 1.51 16.22
C ALA A 298 5.73 1.85 17.62
N CYS A 299 5.02 1.50 18.70
CA CYS A 299 5.50 1.72 20.06
C CYS A 299 6.79 0.95 20.36
N LEU A 300 6.91 -0.28 19.86
CA LEU A 300 8.14 -1.08 20.02
C LEU A 300 9.33 -0.46 19.27
N LEU A 301 9.12 0.01 18.03
CA LEU A 301 10.17 0.65 17.24
C LEU A 301 10.63 1.98 17.87
N ILE A 302 9.70 2.79 18.37
CA ILE A 302 10.03 4.05 19.09
C ILE A 302 10.83 3.75 20.37
N GLU A 303 10.43 2.71 21.12
CA GLU A 303 11.17 2.29 22.31
C GLU A 303 12.58 1.82 21.95
N GLY A 304 12.74 1.04 20.88
CA GLY A 304 14.06 0.66 20.38
C GLY A 304 14.94 1.85 20.01
N LEU A 305 14.37 2.88 19.38
CA LEU A 305 15.10 4.12 19.06
C LEU A 305 15.51 4.89 20.32
N ASN A 306 14.62 5.00 21.31
CA ASN A 306 14.86 5.77 22.53
C ASN A 306 15.82 5.06 23.51
N THR A 307 15.81 3.72 23.55
CA THR A 307 16.64 2.90 24.45
C THR A 307 17.90 2.34 23.79
N ASN A 308 18.13 2.67 22.51
CA ASN A 308 19.22 2.14 21.69
C ASN A 308 19.21 0.62 21.44
N GLN A 309 18.07 -0.04 21.67
CA GLN A 309 17.85 -1.45 21.37
C GLN A 309 17.18 -1.59 19.99
N LEU A 310 17.93 -1.36 18.92
CA LEU A 310 17.40 -1.20 17.56
C LEU A 310 16.73 -2.45 16.97
N ASP A 311 16.99 -3.63 17.53
CA ASP A 311 16.34 -4.88 17.14
C ASP A 311 14.90 -5.01 17.67
N LEU A 312 14.50 -4.18 18.64
CA LEU A 312 13.16 -4.19 19.22
C LEU A 312 12.11 -3.94 18.14
N GLY A 313 11.29 -4.95 17.89
CA GLY A 313 10.27 -4.83 16.86
C GLY A 313 10.83 -4.91 15.43
N ILE A 314 12.01 -5.46 15.18
CA ILE A 314 12.42 -5.87 13.82
C ILE A 314 12.35 -7.39 13.69
N LYS A 315 13.08 -8.13 14.54
CA LYS A 315 13.13 -9.59 14.51
C LYS A 315 11.77 -10.20 14.89
N ARG A 316 11.30 -11.20 14.13
CA ARG A 316 10.22 -12.08 14.58
C ARG A 316 10.80 -12.96 15.69
N LYS A 317 10.20 -12.98 16.88
CA LYS A 317 10.49 -14.04 17.85
C LYS A 317 10.01 -15.33 17.20
N VAL A 318 10.93 -16.19 16.78
CA VAL A 318 10.60 -17.58 16.46
C VAL A 318 10.30 -18.21 17.82
N THR A 319 9.02 -18.43 18.11
CA THR A 319 8.63 -19.34 19.18
C THR A 319 8.94 -20.74 18.69
N THR A 320 10.17 -21.21 18.92
CA THR A 320 10.41 -22.65 19.01
C THR A 320 9.68 -23.11 20.26
N GLU A 321 8.46 -23.61 20.08
CA GLU A 321 7.87 -24.53 21.05
C GLU A 321 8.75 -25.78 21.06
N THR A 322 9.80 -25.77 21.88
CA THR A 322 10.45 -26.99 22.31
C THR A 322 9.40 -27.76 23.12
N LYS A 323 8.72 -28.71 22.47
CA LYS A 323 8.07 -29.80 23.17
C LYS A 323 9.17 -30.65 23.82
N THR A 324 9.63 -30.24 25.00
CA THR A 324 10.36 -31.13 25.91
C THR A 324 9.37 -32.08 26.55
N GLY A 325 8.93 -33.07 25.76
CA GLY A 325 8.32 -34.29 26.28
C GLY A 325 9.44 -35.23 26.70
N CYS A 326 9.85 -35.16 27.97
CA CYS A 326 10.71 -36.14 28.61
C CYS A 326 9.93 -37.45 28.75
N GLY A 327 10.08 -38.36 27.79
CA GLY A 327 9.68 -39.76 27.89
C GLY A 327 10.95 -40.61 27.96
N LYS A 328 11.31 -41.07 29.16
CA LYS A 328 12.32 -42.11 29.34
C LYS A 328 11.79 -43.38 28.69
N ASP A 329 12.52 -43.94 27.73
CA ASP A 329 12.59 -45.38 27.58
C ASP A 329 13.98 -45.82 27.11
N LYS A 330 14.52 -46.78 27.85
CA LYS A 330 15.81 -47.40 27.65
C LYS A 330 15.67 -48.49 26.59
N THR A 331 16.51 -48.46 25.56
CA THR A 331 17.22 -49.65 25.02
C THR A 331 18.24 -49.16 24.00
N GLY A 332 19.48 -49.66 24.11
CA GLY A 332 20.63 -49.17 23.38
C GLY A 332 20.69 -49.59 21.90
N SER A 333 21.38 -48.76 21.12
CA SER A 333 22.23 -49.18 20.01
C SER A 333 23.02 -47.96 19.54
N SER A 334 24.33 -48.12 19.46
CA SER A 334 25.30 -47.14 18.99
C SER A 334 25.13 -46.85 17.49
N CYS A 335 25.02 -45.58 17.11
CA CYS A 335 25.50 -45.15 15.79
C CYS A 335 25.90 -43.67 15.88
N GLY A 336 27.20 -43.41 15.71
CA GLY A 336 27.73 -42.06 15.64
C GLY A 336 27.55 -41.50 14.25
N CYS A 337 27.03 -40.27 14.15
CA CYS A 337 27.29 -39.38 13.04
C CYS A 337 27.49 -37.96 13.58
N SER A 338 28.69 -37.48 13.30
CA SER A 338 29.23 -36.12 13.33
C SER A 338 28.22 -34.98 13.18
N ASN A 339 28.35 -34.02 14.10
CA ASN A 339 27.87 -32.65 13.98
C ASN A 339 28.37 -32.00 12.69
N GLU A 340 27.47 -31.58 11.81
CA GLU A 340 27.71 -30.47 10.87
C GLU A 340 26.38 -29.94 10.33
N ASP A 341 25.71 -29.08 11.10
CA ASP A 341 24.63 -28.23 10.59
C ASP A 341 24.98 -26.76 10.82
N LYS A 342 25.87 -26.25 9.96
CA LYS A 342 25.93 -24.81 9.68
C LYS A 342 24.75 -24.45 8.78
N VAL A 343 23.56 -24.29 9.36
CA VAL A 343 22.49 -23.56 8.69
C VAL A 343 22.80 -22.08 8.81
N GLN A 344 23.46 -21.54 7.79
CA GLN A 344 23.59 -20.11 7.59
C GLN A 344 22.20 -19.49 7.60
N SER A 345 21.97 -18.61 8.57
CA SER A 345 20.83 -17.71 8.64
C SER A 345 20.77 -16.86 7.37
N ILE A 346 19.86 -17.19 6.46
CA ILE A 346 19.46 -16.28 5.41
C ILE A 346 18.43 -15.33 6.03
N ASP A 347 18.91 -14.15 6.42
CA ASP A 347 18.06 -13.03 6.82
C ASP A 347 17.25 -12.56 5.59
N PHE A 348 15.93 -12.77 5.65
CA PHE A 348 14.94 -12.29 4.66
C PHE A 348 14.07 -11.16 5.21
#